data_AF-A0A7K1DVV7-F1
#
_entry.id   AF-A0A7K1DVV7-F1
#
_cell.length_a   1.000
_cell.length_b   1.000
_cell.length_c   1.000
_cell.angle_alpha   90.00
_cell.angle_beta   90.00
_cell.angle_gamma   90.00
#
_symmetry.space_group_name_H-M   'P 1'
#
loop_
_entity.id
_entity.type
_entity.pdbx_description
1 polymer ?
#
loop_
_entity_poly.entity_id
_entity_poly.type
_entity_poly.pdbx_seq_one_letter_code
_entity_poly.pdbx_strand_id
1 'polypeptide(L)'
;ARILGAEGVGLCRTEHMFLGPRRSYVERLVLAENDDVQRSVIAEMEPLQRADFVGIMMAMSGLPVTIRLLDPPLHEFLPSLVVLSAAMARAEALNEEVSVRDKALFAAVSRLHEANPMLGLRGVRLGILIPELYKMQVRALVHAFLEVRKLGHDPRPEVMIPLVATQRELLYLRETLETEIAKTFKGSGLTLEIPIGTMIETPRAAITADRLGVHADFFSFGTNDLTQLTWAFSRDDVESTFLPRYLDLELLPFNPFESLDEAGVGILLRTAVGLARGLRSDFKLGVCGEHGGDPRSIHFFNSLGLDYVSCSPFRVPIARLESGRAAVIA
;
A
#
# COMPACT_ATOMS: atom_id res chain seq x y z
N ALA A 1 2.93 -7.56 17.00
CA ALA A 1 2.37 -6.20 17.11
C ALA A 1 1.42 -6.08 18.31
N ARG A 2 0.28 -6.78 18.35
CA ARG A 2 -0.72 -6.69 19.43
C ARG A 2 -0.15 -6.89 20.84
N ILE A 3 0.71 -7.91 21.04
CA ILE A 3 1.38 -8.17 22.33
C ILE A 3 2.21 -6.97 22.82
N LEU A 4 2.76 -6.17 21.90
CA LEU A 4 3.56 -4.98 22.22
C LEU A 4 2.69 -3.72 22.43
N GLY A 5 1.36 -3.87 22.41
CA GLY A 5 0.38 -2.81 22.66
C GLY A 5 -0.11 -2.06 21.44
N ALA A 6 -0.01 -2.64 20.24
CA ALA A 6 -0.62 -2.06 19.05
C ALA A 6 -2.16 -2.13 19.13
N GLU A 7 -2.83 -1.01 18.85
CA GLU A 7 -4.30 -0.85 18.92
C GLU A 7 -5.00 -1.12 17.58
N GLY A 8 -4.30 -1.75 16.64
CA GLY A 8 -4.79 -2.08 15.32
C GLY A 8 -3.65 -2.24 14.32
N VAL A 9 -4.00 -2.31 13.04
CA VAL A 9 -3.07 -2.34 11.92
C VAL A 9 -3.40 -1.17 11.00
N GLY A 10 -2.53 -0.16 10.93
CA GLY A 10 -2.71 0.99 10.02
C GLY A 10 -2.21 0.73 8.60
N LEU A 11 -1.47 -0.36 8.36
CA LEU A 11 -1.02 -0.78 7.04
C LEU A 11 -0.75 -2.29 6.98
N CYS A 12 -1.64 -3.03 6.33
CA CYS A 12 -1.41 -4.40 5.88
C CYS A 12 -1.13 -4.39 4.37
N ARG A 13 0.09 -4.78 3.99
CA ARG A 13 0.56 -4.82 2.59
C ARG A 13 0.18 -6.13 1.93
N THR A 14 -0.67 -6.07 0.91
CA THR A 14 -1.18 -7.28 0.24
C THR A 14 -0.16 -7.90 -0.72
N GLU A 15 0.80 -7.12 -1.23
CA GLU A 15 1.88 -7.61 -2.07
C GLU A 15 2.70 -8.72 -1.40
N HIS A 16 2.90 -8.64 -0.08
CA HIS A 16 3.61 -9.67 0.68
C HIS A 16 2.88 -11.03 0.67
N MET A 17 1.57 -11.04 0.40
CA MET A 17 0.74 -12.26 0.30
C MET A 17 0.93 -12.99 -1.04
N PHE A 18 1.63 -12.38 -2.00
CA PHE A 18 1.93 -12.95 -3.32
C PHE A 18 3.43 -13.19 -3.55
N LEU A 19 4.27 -12.99 -2.52
CA LEU A 19 5.69 -13.31 -2.58
C LEU A 19 5.96 -14.82 -2.36
N GLY A 20 7.22 -15.22 -2.53
CA GLY A 20 7.64 -16.62 -2.37
C GLY A 20 7.02 -17.55 -3.43
N PRO A 21 6.53 -18.75 -3.05
CA PRO A 21 5.94 -19.71 -4.00
C PRO A 21 4.73 -19.15 -4.77
N ARG A 22 4.03 -18.16 -4.19
CA ARG A 22 2.84 -17.54 -4.78
C ARG A 22 3.16 -16.55 -5.90
N ARG A 23 4.43 -16.21 -6.13
CA ARG A 23 4.87 -15.37 -7.27
C ARG A 23 4.45 -15.97 -8.61
N SER A 24 4.34 -17.30 -8.69
CA SER A 24 3.91 -18.02 -9.89
C SER A 24 2.50 -17.63 -10.36
N TYR A 25 1.59 -17.22 -9.46
CA TYR A 25 0.27 -16.73 -9.85
C TYR A 25 0.36 -15.37 -10.55
N VAL A 26 1.23 -14.48 -10.07
CA VAL A 26 1.46 -13.17 -10.71
C VAL A 26 2.13 -13.34 -12.07
N GLU A 27 3.06 -14.29 -12.19
CA GLU A 27 3.65 -14.65 -13.48
C GLU A 27 2.59 -15.14 -14.47
N ARG A 28 1.72 -16.08 -14.06
CA ARG A 28 0.61 -16.58 -14.89
C ARG A 28 -0.38 -15.49 -15.25
N LEU A 29 -0.61 -14.53 -14.36
CA LEU A 29 -1.47 -13.37 -14.62
C LEU A 29 -0.90 -12.49 -15.73
N VAL A 30 0.41 -12.21 -15.67
CA VAL A 30 1.14 -11.41 -16.66
C VAL A 30 1.22 -12.10 -18.02
N LEU A 31 1.30 -13.43 -18.01
CA LEU A 31 1.37 -14.27 -19.21
C LEU A 31 0.00 -14.65 -19.78
N ALA A 32 -1.11 -14.23 -19.16
CA ALA A 32 -2.45 -14.56 -19.61
C ALA A 32 -2.69 -14.05 -21.05
N GLU A 33 -3.13 -14.94 -21.94
CA GLU A 33 -3.33 -14.63 -23.36
C GLU A 33 -4.65 -13.86 -23.62
N ASN A 34 -5.59 -13.92 -22.68
CA ASN A 34 -6.89 -13.27 -22.76
C ASN A 34 -7.52 -13.07 -21.36
N ASP A 35 -8.62 -12.32 -21.32
CA ASP A 35 -9.33 -11.97 -20.09
C ASP A 35 -9.90 -13.19 -19.35
N ASP A 36 -10.26 -14.28 -20.04
CA ASP A 36 -10.80 -15.48 -19.39
C ASP A 36 -9.70 -16.21 -18.60
N VAL A 37 -8.52 -16.37 -19.21
CA VAL A 37 -7.35 -16.93 -18.52
C VAL A 37 -6.93 -16.02 -17.36
N GLN A 38 -6.93 -14.70 -17.57
CA GLN A 38 -6.61 -13.74 -16.52
C GLN A 38 -7.56 -13.89 -15.33
N ARG A 39 -8.88 -13.95 -15.57
CA ARG A 39 -9.89 -14.16 -14.53
C ARG A 39 -9.74 -15.49 -13.82
N SER A 40 -9.39 -16.56 -14.53
CA SER A 40 -9.14 -17.88 -13.93
C SER A 40 -7.96 -17.84 -12.95
N VAL A 41 -6.85 -17.20 -13.33
CA VAL A 41 -5.68 -17.06 -12.45
C VAL A 41 -6.03 -16.21 -11.22
N ILE A 42 -6.74 -15.10 -11.40
CA ILE A 42 -7.19 -14.26 -10.29
C ILE A 42 -8.09 -15.05 -9.32
N ALA A 43 -8.99 -15.89 -9.83
CA ALA A 43 -9.86 -16.72 -8.99
C ALA A 43 -9.07 -17.73 -8.14
N GLU A 44 -7.94 -18.26 -8.64
CA GLU A 44 -7.06 -19.14 -7.86
C GLU A 44 -6.30 -18.39 -6.75
N MET A 45 -6.06 -17.08 -6.90
CA MET A 45 -5.40 -16.24 -5.90
C MET A 45 -6.32 -15.93 -4.71
N GLU A 46 -7.64 -15.85 -4.93
CA GLU A 46 -8.63 -15.49 -3.92
C GLU A 46 -8.61 -16.35 -2.64
N PRO A 47 -8.67 -17.70 -2.69
CA PRO A 47 -8.68 -18.52 -1.48
C PRO A 47 -7.39 -18.38 -0.67
N LEU A 48 -6.25 -18.15 -1.32
CA LEU A 48 -4.96 -17.93 -0.66
C LEU A 48 -4.96 -16.63 0.12
N GLN A 49 -5.42 -15.54 -0.51
CA GLN A 49 -5.48 -14.24 0.14
C GLN A 49 -6.53 -14.19 1.25
N ARG A 50 -7.68 -14.84 1.05
CA ARG A 50 -8.71 -15.02 2.08
C ARG A 50 -8.14 -15.70 3.32
N ALA A 51 -7.40 -16.79 3.16
CA ALA A 51 -6.81 -17.52 4.29
C ALA A 51 -5.87 -16.63 5.12
N ASP A 52 -5.04 -15.81 4.47
CA ASP A 52 -4.18 -14.86 5.16
C ASP A 52 -4.99 -13.79 5.92
N PHE A 53 -6.04 -13.25 5.30
CA PHE A 53 -6.93 -12.28 5.94
C PHE A 53 -7.66 -12.85 7.15
N VAL A 54 -8.11 -14.12 7.10
CA VAL A 54 -8.72 -14.81 8.25
C VAL A 54 -7.75 -14.81 9.44
N GLY A 55 -6.50 -15.23 9.22
CA GLY A 55 -5.48 -15.25 10.27
C GLY A 55 -5.21 -13.86 10.87
N ILE A 56 -5.08 -12.83 10.03
CA ILE A 56 -4.85 -11.45 10.47
C ILE A 56 -6.04 -10.93 11.28
N MET A 57 -7.26 -11.10 10.78
CA MET A 57 -8.46 -10.58 11.42
C MET A 57 -8.79 -11.29 12.74
N MET A 58 -8.54 -12.60 12.85
CA MET A 58 -8.65 -13.31 14.13
C MET A 58 -7.64 -12.75 15.15
N ALA A 59 -6.37 -12.58 14.74
CA ALA A 59 -5.34 -12.04 15.61
C ALA A 59 -5.63 -10.60 16.08
N MET A 60 -6.36 -9.83 15.27
CA MET A 60 -6.74 -8.43 15.55
C MET A 60 -8.21 -8.26 15.92
N SER A 61 -8.91 -9.33 16.33
CA SER A 61 -10.32 -9.26 16.74
C SER A 61 -10.55 -8.13 17.76
N GLY A 62 -11.52 -7.26 17.47
CA GLY A 62 -11.88 -6.05 18.24
C GLY A 62 -11.14 -4.78 17.83
N LEU A 63 -10.14 -4.87 16.94
CA LEU A 63 -9.27 -3.76 16.53
C LEU A 63 -9.36 -3.50 15.01
N PRO A 64 -9.18 -2.26 14.55
CA PRO A 64 -9.18 -1.92 13.13
C PRO A 64 -7.99 -2.56 12.39
N VAL A 65 -8.24 -3.02 11.16
CA VAL A 65 -7.24 -3.58 10.26
C VAL A 65 -7.35 -2.94 8.89
N THR A 66 -6.46 -1.99 8.60
CA THR A 66 -6.39 -1.29 7.32
C THR A 66 -5.57 -2.09 6.31
N ILE A 67 -6.25 -2.61 5.29
CA ILE A 67 -5.69 -3.37 4.18
C ILE A 67 -5.38 -2.44 3.01
N ARG A 68 -4.12 -2.34 2.62
CA ARG A 68 -3.71 -1.64 1.40
C ARG A 68 -3.80 -2.60 0.22
N LEU A 69 -4.54 -2.20 -0.81
CA LEU A 69 -4.64 -2.95 -2.06
C LEU A 69 -3.29 -3.00 -2.78
N LEU A 70 -3.19 -3.85 -3.81
CA LEU A 70 -1.91 -4.15 -4.45
C LEU A 70 -1.25 -2.89 -4.99
N ASP A 71 -0.04 -2.63 -4.51
CA ASP A 71 0.70 -1.41 -4.81
C ASP A 71 1.85 -1.58 -5.81
N PRO A 72 2.77 -2.56 -5.71
CA PRO A 72 3.93 -2.61 -6.59
C PRO A 72 3.57 -2.93 -8.04
N PRO A 73 4.38 -2.48 -9.01
CA PRO A 73 4.23 -2.87 -10.40
C PRO A 73 4.47 -4.37 -10.57
N LEU A 74 3.78 -4.98 -11.55
CA LEU A 74 3.77 -6.43 -11.71
C LEU A 74 5.16 -7.02 -12.01
N HIS A 75 6.08 -6.24 -12.59
CA HIS A 75 7.43 -6.71 -12.89
C HIS A 75 8.28 -7.00 -11.63
N GLU A 76 7.94 -6.43 -10.46
CA GLU A 76 8.63 -6.75 -9.19
C GLU A 76 8.41 -8.21 -8.74
N PHE A 77 7.37 -8.87 -9.25
CA PHE A 77 7.10 -10.29 -8.99
C PHE A 77 7.80 -11.23 -9.98
N LEU A 78 8.40 -10.68 -11.05
CA LEU A 78 8.99 -11.43 -12.14
C LEU A 78 10.53 -11.45 -12.02
N PRO A 79 11.22 -12.40 -12.68
CA PRO A 79 12.67 -12.34 -12.79
C PRO A 79 13.11 -11.05 -13.49
N SER A 80 14.26 -10.49 -13.06
CA SER A 80 14.75 -9.24 -13.64
C SER A 80 15.03 -9.37 -15.14
N LEU A 81 14.80 -8.26 -15.87
CA LEU A 81 15.08 -8.21 -17.30
C LEU A 81 16.55 -8.54 -17.62
N VAL A 82 17.49 -8.12 -16.76
CA VAL A 82 18.92 -8.42 -16.91
C VAL A 82 19.18 -9.93 -16.86
N VAL A 83 18.59 -10.62 -15.88
CA VAL A 83 18.74 -12.08 -15.73
C VAL A 83 18.13 -12.81 -16.92
N LEU A 84 16.93 -12.41 -17.35
CA LEU A 84 16.29 -13.06 -18.50
C LEU A 84 17.04 -12.77 -19.80
N SER A 85 17.54 -11.54 -20.02
CA SER A 85 18.34 -11.18 -21.20
C SER A 85 19.63 -12.00 -21.27
N ALA A 86 20.32 -12.17 -20.15
CA ALA A 86 21.53 -12.98 -20.08
C ALA A 86 21.22 -14.47 -20.36
N ALA A 87 20.09 -14.98 -19.86
CA ALA A 87 19.66 -16.35 -20.13
C ALA A 87 19.33 -16.56 -21.63
N MET A 88 18.61 -15.62 -22.25
CA MET A 88 18.30 -15.68 -23.68
C MET A 88 19.56 -15.63 -24.55
N ALA A 89 20.48 -14.69 -24.28
CA ALA A 89 21.73 -14.54 -25.03
C ALA A 89 22.65 -15.76 -24.88
N ARG A 90 22.69 -16.36 -23.69
CA ARG A 90 23.43 -17.61 -23.46
C ARG A 90 22.84 -18.76 -24.27
N ALA A 91 21.52 -18.94 -24.24
CA ALA A 91 20.88 -20.02 -24.97
C ALA A 91 21.09 -19.88 -26.48
N GLU A 92 21.02 -18.66 -27.02
CA GLU A 92 21.34 -18.37 -28.41
C GLU A 92 22.81 -18.71 -28.75
N ALA A 93 23.77 -18.28 -27.92
CA ALA A 93 25.19 -18.56 -28.14
C ALA A 93 25.54 -20.05 -28.07
N LEU A 94 24.81 -20.83 -27.28
CA LEU A 94 25.01 -22.27 -27.10
C LEU A 94 24.12 -23.14 -28.01
N ASN A 95 23.29 -22.53 -28.86
CA ASN A 95 22.25 -23.23 -29.64
C ASN A 95 21.33 -24.12 -28.76
N GLU A 96 21.02 -23.67 -27.55
CA GLU A 96 20.10 -24.35 -26.64
C GLU A 96 18.64 -23.97 -26.98
N GLU A 97 17.74 -24.96 -26.92
CA GLU A 97 16.31 -24.68 -27.09
C GLU A 97 15.76 -23.91 -25.88
N VAL A 98 15.27 -22.70 -26.13
CA VAL A 98 14.53 -21.92 -25.13
C VAL A 98 13.06 -22.33 -25.14
N SER A 99 12.53 -22.64 -23.96
CA SER A 99 11.12 -23.04 -23.81
C SER A 99 10.16 -21.93 -24.25
N VAL A 100 8.97 -22.32 -24.73
CA VAL A 100 7.91 -21.36 -25.11
C VAL A 100 7.57 -20.43 -23.94
N ARG A 101 7.55 -20.98 -22.72
CA ARG A 101 7.31 -20.21 -21.49
C ARG A 101 8.37 -19.14 -21.27
N ASP A 102 9.66 -19.48 -21.38
CA ASP A 102 10.73 -18.52 -21.11
C ASP A 102 10.77 -17.40 -22.16
N LYS A 103 10.45 -17.71 -23.43
CA LYS A 103 10.27 -16.69 -24.48
C LYS A 103 9.10 -15.75 -24.15
N ALA A 104 7.96 -16.31 -23.75
CA ALA A 104 6.79 -15.53 -23.36
C ALA A 104 7.07 -14.65 -22.13
N LEU A 105 7.78 -15.19 -21.14
CA LEU A 105 8.20 -14.47 -19.94
C LEU A 105 9.16 -13.32 -20.27
N PHE A 106 10.16 -13.57 -21.10
CA PHE A 106 11.07 -12.52 -21.57
C PHE A 106 10.32 -11.40 -22.31
N ALA A 107 9.41 -11.75 -23.21
CA ALA A 107 8.60 -10.78 -23.94
C ALA A 107 7.70 -9.96 -23.00
N ALA A 108 7.06 -10.61 -22.02
CA ALA A 108 6.20 -9.94 -21.06
C ALA A 108 6.96 -9.02 -20.11
N VAL A 109 8.11 -9.46 -19.58
CA VAL A 109 8.98 -8.62 -18.74
C VAL A 109 9.52 -7.44 -19.51
N SER A 110 9.92 -7.63 -20.78
CA SER A 110 10.38 -6.53 -21.64
C SER A 110 9.28 -5.49 -21.88
N ARG A 111 8.04 -5.95 -22.09
CA ARG A 111 6.86 -5.06 -22.28
C ARG A 111 6.49 -4.30 -21.01
N LEU A 112 6.62 -4.93 -19.85
CA LEU A 112 6.31 -4.33 -18.54
C LEU A 112 7.48 -3.58 -17.92
N HIS A 113 8.64 -3.55 -18.59
CA HIS A 113 9.81 -2.84 -18.11
C HIS A 113 9.56 -1.34 -18.19
N GLU A 114 9.79 -0.66 -17.07
CA GLU A 114 9.66 0.79 -16.95
C GLU A 114 11.00 1.37 -16.53
N ALA A 115 11.36 2.53 -17.09
CA ALA A 115 12.60 3.21 -16.72
C ALA A 115 12.60 3.66 -15.25
N ASN A 116 11.42 4.02 -14.71
CA ASN A 116 11.24 4.44 -13.32
C ASN A 116 10.03 3.72 -12.71
N PRO A 117 10.18 2.47 -12.23
CA PRO A 117 9.10 1.67 -11.64
C PRO A 117 8.31 2.37 -10.53
N MET A 118 9.00 3.19 -9.73
CA MET A 118 8.44 3.99 -8.64
C MET A 118 7.31 4.93 -9.11
N LEU A 119 7.41 5.45 -10.35
CA LEU A 119 6.47 6.39 -10.95
C LEU A 119 5.53 5.74 -11.98
N GLY A 120 5.61 4.42 -12.14
CA GLY A 120 5.04 3.68 -13.27
C GLY A 120 3.62 3.16 -13.07
N LEU A 121 3.34 2.04 -13.72
CA LEU A 121 2.07 1.31 -13.71
C LEU A 121 1.93 0.49 -12.43
N ARG A 122 1.47 1.15 -11.37
CA ARG A 122 1.35 0.58 -10.03
C ARG A 122 0.18 1.21 -9.26
N GLY A 123 -0.11 0.71 -8.06
CA GLY A 123 -1.16 1.22 -7.17
C GLY A 123 -2.51 1.39 -7.85
N VAL A 124 -3.19 2.52 -7.60
CA VAL A 124 -4.49 2.86 -8.21
C VAL A 124 -4.54 2.67 -9.73
N ARG A 125 -3.44 2.95 -10.43
CA ARG A 125 -3.38 2.86 -11.90
C ARG A 125 -3.47 1.41 -12.36
N LEU A 126 -2.81 0.50 -11.66
CA LEU A 126 -2.92 -0.93 -11.90
C LEU A 126 -4.34 -1.42 -11.58
N GLY A 127 -4.93 -0.96 -10.49
CA GLY A 127 -6.33 -1.27 -10.14
C GLY A 127 -7.35 -0.78 -11.16
N ILE A 128 -7.09 0.35 -11.83
CA ILE A 128 -7.92 0.85 -12.93
C ILE A 128 -7.72 0.02 -14.20
N LEU A 129 -6.48 -0.36 -14.52
CA LEU A 129 -6.18 -1.14 -15.71
C LEU A 129 -6.67 -2.58 -15.61
N ILE A 130 -6.58 -3.19 -14.42
CA ILE A 130 -7.00 -4.56 -14.14
C ILE A 130 -7.96 -4.57 -12.93
N PRO A 131 -9.22 -4.10 -13.07
CA PRO A 131 -10.14 -3.98 -11.95
C PRO A 131 -10.46 -5.29 -11.24
N GLU A 132 -10.41 -6.42 -11.96
CA GLU A 132 -10.69 -7.73 -11.37
C GLU A 132 -9.67 -8.10 -10.28
N LEU A 133 -8.44 -7.61 -10.38
CA LEU A 133 -7.42 -7.85 -9.36
C LEU A 133 -7.85 -7.22 -8.02
N TYR A 134 -8.30 -5.97 -8.05
CA TYR A 134 -8.76 -5.25 -6.86
C TYR A 134 -10.10 -5.79 -6.33
N LYS A 135 -11.02 -6.16 -7.23
CA LYS A 135 -12.29 -6.83 -6.86
C LYS A 135 -12.03 -8.14 -6.13
N MET A 136 -11.11 -8.95 -6.62
CA MET A 136 -10.72 -10.20 -5.96
C MET A 136 -10.16 -9.95 -4.55
N GLN A 137 -9.29 -8.95 -4.37
CA GLN A 137 -8.75 -8.64 -3.05
C GLN A 137 -9.84 -8.27 -2.04
N VAL A 138 -10.82 -7.46 -2.47
CA VAL A 138 -11.93 -7.05 -1.60
C VAL A 138 -12.94 -8.19 -1.39
N ARG A 139 -13.19 -9.03 -2.39
CA ARG A 139 -14.00 -10.25 -2.24
C ARG A 139 -13.36 -11.22 -1.25
N ALA A 140 -12.06 -11.46 -1.33
CA ALA A 140 -11.29 -12.24 -0.37
C ALA A 140 -11.41 -11.66 1.05
N LEU A 141 -11.33 -10.33 1.19
CA LEU A 141 -11.48 -9.63 2.48
C LEU A 141 -12.88 -9.81 3.07
N VAL A 142 -13.94 -9.63 2.27
CA VAL A 142 -15.33 -9.81 2.74
C VAL A 142 -15.59 -11.26 3.12
N HIS A 143 -15.16 -12.23 2.30
CA HIS A 143 -15.30 -13.65 2.64
C HIS A 143 -14.56 -14.00 3.94
N ALA A 144 -13.35 -13.49 4.14
CA ALA A 144 -12.61 -13.66 5.38
C ALA A 144 -13.32 -13.00 6.57
N PHE A 145 -13.91 -11.81 6.39
CA PHE A 145 -14.68 -11.12 7.43
C PHE A 145 -15.88 -11.97 7.87
N LEU A 146 -16.64 -12.50 6.91
CA LEU A 146 -17.81 -13.34 7.18
C LEU A 146 -17.43 -14.62 7.93
N GLU A 147 -16.33 -15.26 7.53
CA GLU A 147 -15.78 -16.44 8.18
C GLU A 147 -15.38 -16.16 9.64
N VAL A 148 -14.59 -15.11 9.85
CA VAL A 148 -14.12 -14.71 11.18
C VAL A 148 -15.27 -14.28 12.10
N ARG A 149 -16.29 -13.61 11.57
CA ARG A 149 -17.53 -13.31 12.31
C ARG A 149 -18.28 -14.58 12.73
N LYS A 150 -18.38 -15.57 11.84
CA LYS A 150 -19.02 -16.87 12.14
C LYS A 150 -18.32 -17.61 13.27
N LEU A 151 -17.01 -17.42 13.41
CA LEU A 151 -16.19 -17.96 14.51
C LEU A 151 -16.34 -17.18 15.83
N GLY A 152 -17.17 -16.13 15.89
CA GLY A 152 -17.44 -15.35 17.10
C GLY A 152 -16.47 -14.21 17.38
N HIS A 153 -15.61 -13.85 16.42
CA HIS A 153 -14.69 -12.71 16.54
C HIS A 153 -15.33 -11.39 16.08
N ASP A 154 -14.67 -10.27 16.39
CA ASP A 154 -15.08 -8.90 16.01
C ASP A 154 -14.10 -8.27 14.99
N PRO A 155 -14.05 -8.73 13.73
CA PRO A 155 -13.21 -8.13 12.71
C PRO A 155 -13.70 -6.73 12.31
N ARG A 156 -12.77 -5.78 12.15
CA ARG A 156 -13.02 -4.39 11.74
C ARG A 156 -12.11 -3.99 10.56
N PRO A 157 -12.35 -4.54 9.36
CA PRO A 157 -11.50 -4.26 8.21
C PRO A 157 -11.74 -2.84 7.67
N GLU A 158 -10.69 -2.24 7.13
CA GLU A 158 -10.72 -1.01 6.34
C GLU A 158 -9.96 -1.25 5.03
N VAL A 159 -10.39 -0.66 3.92
CA VAL A 159 -9.73 -0.78 2.62
C VAL A 159 -9.04 0.52 2.29
N MET A 160 -7.79 0.44 1.83
CA MET A 160 -6.99 1.60 1.47
C MET A 160 -6.47 1.49 0.04
N ILE A 161 -6.76 2.49 -0.78
CA ILE A 161 -6.29 2.59 -2.17
C ILE A 161 -4.96 3.36 -2.22
N PRO A 162 -3.88 2.74 -2.72
CA PRO A 162 -2.56 3.36 -2.83
C PRO A 162 -2.39 4.27 -4.07
N LEU A 163 -1.41 5.15 -4.01
CA LEU A 163 -0.85 6.00 -5.07
C LEU A 163 -1.87 6.90 -5.78
N VAL A 164 -2.93 7.28 -5.09
CA VAL A 164 -3.94 8.19 -5.63
C VAL A 164 -3.34 9.58 -5.84
N ALA A 165 -3.70 10.23 -6.96
CA ALA A 165 -3.33 11.61 -7.23
C ALA A 165 -4.55 12.51 -7.49
N THR A 166 -5.69 11.94 -7.87
CA THR A 166 -6.90 12.68 -8.23
C THR A 166 -8.15 12.09 -7.57
N GLN A 167 -9.15 12.94 -7.35
CA GLN A 167 -10.44 12.52 -6.80
C GLN A 167 -11.20 11.57 -7.75
N ARG A 168 -10.95 11.65 -9.07
CA ARG A 168 -11.62 10.78 -10.06
C ARG A 168 -11.07 9.36 -10.05
N GLU A 169 -9.76 9.21 -9.85
CA GLU A 169 -9.14 7.89 -9.63
C GLU A 169 -9.74 7.22 -8.39
N LEU A 170 -9.82 7.97 -7.28
CA LEU A 170 -10.41 7.48 -6.04
C LEU A 170 -11.89 7.11 -6.19
N LEU A 171 -12.69 8.01 -6.77
CA LEU A 171 -14.13 7.79 -6.96
C LEU A 171 -14.41 6.54 -7.80
N TYR A 172 -13.72 6.39 -8.93
CA TYR A 172 -13.90 5.25 -9.82
C TYR A 172 -13.64 3.92 -9.10
N LEU A 173 -12.52 3.82 -8.37
CA LEU A 173 -12.23 2.60 -7.61
C LEU A 173 -13.17 2.43 -6.42
N ARG A 174 -13.50 3.48 -5.69
CA ARG A 174 -14.46 3.40 -4.57
C ARG A 174 -15.77 2.78 -5.02
N GLU A 175 -16.40 3.31 -6.07
CA GLU A 175 -17.68 2.79 -6.59
C GLU A 175 -17.55 1.32 -7.06
N THR A 176 -16.42 1.00 -7.70
CA THR A 176 -16.11 -0.36 -8.15
C THR A 176 -16.01 -1.33 -6.98
N LEU A 177 -15.33 -0.93 -5.91
CA LEU A 177 -15.11 -1.75 -4.72
C LEU A 177 -16.38 -1.87 -3.87
N GLU A 178 -17.13 -0.78 -3.65
CA GLU A 178 -18.41 -0.81 -2.94
C GLU A 178 -19.41 -1.74 -3.62
N THR A 179 -19.46 -1.72 -4.96
CA THR A 179 -20.30 -2.64 -5.74
C THR A 179 -19.91 -4.10 -5.49
N GLU A 180 -18.61 -4.42 -5.49
CA GLU A 180 -18.15 -5.78 -5.25
C GLU A 180 -18.35 -6.21 -3.78
N ILE A 181 -18.17 -5.31 -2.82
CA ILE A 181 -18.47 -5.54 -1.39
C ILE A 181 -19.95 -5.90 -1.23
N ALA A 182 -20.85 -5.06 -1.75
CA ALA A 182 -22.29 -5.27 -1.65
C ALA A 182 -22.71 -6.59 -2.31
N LYS A 183 -22.15 -6.90 -3.48
CA LYS A 183 -22.36 -8.18 -4.17
C LYS A 183 -21.90 -9.38 -3.33
N THR A 184 -20.74 -9.27 -2.69
CA THR A 184 -20.15 -10.36 -1.88
C THR A 184 -20.90 -10.58 -0.57
N PHE A 185 -21.48 -9.52 0.01
CA PHE A 185 -22.36 -9.65 1.19
C PHE A 185 -23.73 -10.25 0.88
N LYS A 186 -24.17 -10.27 -0.38
CA LYS A 186 -25.51 -10.75 -0.76
C LYS A 186 -25.73 -12.19 -0.31
N GLY A 187 -26.81 -12.43 0.42
CA GLY A 187 -27.17 -13.76 0.94
C GLY A 187 -26.48 -14.15 2.25
N SER A 188 -25.57 -13.32 2.78
CA SER A 188 -24.93 -13.58 4.09
C SER A 188 -25.81 -13.24 5.29
N GLY A 189 -26.86 -12.42 5.09
CA GLY A 189 -27.69 -11.87 6.17
C GLY A 189 -26.99 -10.77 6.99
N LEU A 190 -25.75 -10.42 6.64
CA LEU A 190 -24.98 -9.35 7.26
C LEU A 190 -24.82 -8.19 6.28
N THR A 191 -24.88 -6.98 6.81
CA THR A 191 -24.56 -5.74 6.11
C THR A 191 -23.61 -4.95 7.00
N LEU A 192 -22.40 -4.70 6.51
CA LEU A 192 -21.42 -3.84 7.18
C LEU A 192 -20.86 -2.86 6.17
N GLU A 193 -20.80 -1.58 6.55
CA GLU A 193 -20.03 -0.58 5.83
C GLU A 193 -18.54 -0.80 6.14
N ILE A 194 -17.78 -1.21 5.14
CA ILE A 194 -16.32 -1.33 5.22
C ILE A 194 -15.74 0.03 4.79
N PRO A 195 -15.05 0.77 5.65
CA PRO A 195 -14.50 2.07 5.29
C PRO A 195 -13.50 1.95 4.14
N ILE A 196 -13.62 2.82 3.15
CA ILE A 196 -12.70 2.94 2.01
C ILE A 196 -11.99 4.30 2.10
N GLY A 197 -10.70 4.24 2.41
CA GLY A 197 -9.81 5.39 2.47
C GLY A 197 -8.76 5.36 1.37
N THR A 198 -7.84 6.31 1.44
CA THR A 198 -6.73 6.40 0.50
C THR A 198 -5.43 6.78 1.20
N MET A 199 -4.33 6.37 0.58
CA MET A 199 -3.02 6.81 1.00
C MET A 199 -2.72 8.20 0.41
N ILE A 200 -2.33 9.15 1.27
CA ILE A 200 -1.82 10.46 0.85
C ILE A 200 -0.31 10.36 0.75
N GLU A 201 0.14 9.96 -0.44
CA GLU A 201 1.54 9.68 -0.74
C GLU A 201 2.04 10.35 -2.03
N THR A 202 1.17 11.07 -2.75
CA THR A 202 1.57 11.93 -3.86
C THR A 202 1.43 13.41 -3.46
N PRO A 203 2.35 14.30 -3.87
CA PRO A 203 2.22 15.73 -3.58
C PRO A 203 0.89 16.31 -4.08
N ARG A 204 0.40 15.84 -5.24
CA ARG A 204 -0.89 16.25 -5.80
C ARG A 204 -2.06 15.87 -4.89
N ALA A 205 -2.04 14.67 -4.31
CA ALA A 205 -3.08 14.26 -3.38
C ALA A 205 -3.08 15.14 -2.13
N ALA A 206 -1.90 15.49 -1.59
CA ALA A 206 -1.80 16.34 -0.42
C ALA A 206 -2.36 17.75 -0.64
N ILE A 207 -2.03 18.39 -1.78
CA ILE A 207 -2.50 19.76 -2.08
C ILE A 207 -3.96 19.84 -2.58
N THR A 208 -4.58 18.70 -2.91
CA THR A 208 -6.00 18.61 -3.31
C THR A 208 -6.82 17.70 -2.40
N ALA A 209 -6.38 17.56 -1.14
CA ALA A 209 -6.95 16.64 -0.17
C ALA A 209 -8.42 16.93 0.15
N ASP A 210 -8.88 18.18 -0.02
CA ASP A 210 -10.30 18.57 0.06
C ASP A 210 -11.14 17.82 -0.98
N ARG A 211 -10.64 17.68 -2.22
CA ARG A 211 -11.36 16.97 -3.28
C ARG A 211 -11.38 15.47 -3.06
N LEU A 212 -10.31 14.92 -2.49
CA LEU A 212 -10.20 13.51 -2.15
C LEU A 212 -11.06 13.15 -0.94
N GLY A 213 -11.12 14.04 0.06
CA GLY A 213 -11.85 13.83 1.31
C GLY A 213 -13.36 13.68 1.13
N VAL A 214 -13.92 14.18 0.02
CA VAL A 214 -15.32 13.94 -0.35
C VAL A 214 -15.60 12.46 -0.64
N HIS A 215 -14.59 11.71 -1.07
CA HIS A 215 -14.72 10.31 -1.50
C HIS A 215 -13.90 9.33 -0.65
N ALA A 216 -13.22 9.79 0.41
CA ALA A 216 -12.44 8.94 1.30
C ALA A 216 -13.03 8.96 2.70
N ASP A 217 -13.09 7.80 3.35
CA ASP A 217 -13.55 7.71 4.74
C ASP A 217 -12.43 8.08 5.73
N PHE A 218 -11.17 7.90 5.32
CA PHE A 218 -9.96 8.23 6.06
C PHE A 218 -8.77 8.48 5.14
N PHE A 219 -7.73 9.13 5.65
CA PHE A 219 -6.42 9.22 5.02
C PHE A 219 -5.35 8.52 5.85
N SER A 220 -4.41 7.88 5.16
CA SER A 220 -3.14 7.43 5.74
C SER A 220 -1.99 8.07 4.97
N PHE A 221 -1.11 8.81 5.64
CA PHE A 221 0.05 9.40 4.99
C PHE A 221 1.10 8.32 4.71
N GLY A 222 1.37 8.08 3.43
CA GLY A 222 2.47 7.25 2.96
C GLY A 222 3.72 8.10 2.85
N THR A 223 4.31 8.43 4.00
CA THR A 223 5.38 9.44 4.08
C THR A 223 6.67 9.03 3.35
N ASN A 224 6.90 7.74 3.14
CA ASN A 224 8.06 7.26 2.37
C ASN A 224 7.98 7.74 0.91
N ASP A 225 6.89 7.43 0.21
CA ASP A 225 6.68 7.84 -1.18
C ASP A 225 6.46 9.35 -1.31
N LEU A 226 5.79 9.96 -0.33
CA LEU A 226 5.65 11.42 -0.31
C LEU A 226 7.00 12.13 -0.18
N THR A 227 7.91 11.60 0.65
CA THR A 227 9.28 12.11 0.79
C THR A 227 10.05 11.95 -0.51
N GLN A 228 10.02 10.75 -1.10
CA GLN A 228 10.65 10.44 -2.38
C GLN A 228 10.22 11.41 -3.48
N LEU A 229 8.92 11.69 -3.61
CA LEU A 229 8.37 12.61 -4.60
C LEU A 229 8.65 14.09 -4.30
N THR A 230 8.73 14.46 -3.02
CA THR A 230 8.98 15.86 -2.62
C THR A 230 10.46 16.22 -2.76
N TRP A 231 11.35 15.32 -2.36
CA TRP A 231 12.79 15.49 -2.47
C TRP A 231 13.34 15.13 -3.86
N ALA A 232 12.55 14.46 -4.69
CA ALA A 232 13.02 13.81 -5.92
C ALA A 232 14.17 12.82 -5.64
N PHE A 233 14.09 12.09 -4.53
CA PHE A 233 15.07 11.09 -4.11
C PHE A 233 14.51 9.70 -4.28
N SER A 234 15.10 8.91 -5.19
CA SER A 234 14.88 7.46 -5.22
C SER A 234 15.47 6.85 -3.95
N ARG A 235 14.63 6.27 -3.10
CA ARG A 235 15.04 5.71 -1.81
C ARG A 235 16.11 4.63 -1.97
N ASP A 236 15.93 3.77 -2.97
CA ASP A 236 16.83 2.64 -3.21
C ASP A 236 18.21 3.09 -3.69
N ASP A 237 18.31 4.26 -4.33
CA ASP A 237 19.55 4.79 -4.88
C ASP A 237 20.25 5.76 -3.91
N VAL A 238 19.50 6.62 -3.22
CA VAL A 238 20.03 7.78 -2.49
C VAL A 238 20.92 7.40 -1.31
N GLU A 239 20.52 6.40 -0.52
CA GLU A 239 21.24 5.98 0.69
C GLU A 239 22.66 5.48 0.38
N SER A 240 22.84 4.79 -0.75
CA SER A 240 24.11 4.18 -1.15
C SER A 240 24.99 5.07 -2.05
N THR A 241 24.47 6.22 -2.50
CA THR A 241 25.14 7.08 -3.49
C THR A 241 25.61 8.40 -2.88
N PHE A 242 24.74 9.42 -2.83
CA PHE A 242 25.12 10.78 -2.48
C PHE A 242 24.64 11.24 -1.10
N LEU A 243 23.72 10.52 -0.46
CA LEU A 243 23.20 10.91 0.86
C LEU A 243 24.27 11.03 1.94
N PRO A 244 25.27 10.12 2.06
CA PRO A 244 26.33 10.28 3.05
C PRO A 244 27.09 11.59 2.85
N ARG A 245 27.36 11.97 1.59
CA ARG A 245 28.05 13.23 1.28
C ARG A 245 27.19 14.46 1.62
N TYR A 246 25.87 14.38 1.46
CA TYR A 246 24.96 15.48 1.83
C TYR A 246 24.94 15.69 3.34
N LEU A 247 24.99 14.61 4.13
CA LEU A 247 25.07 14.67 5.59
C LEU A 247 26.44 15.19 6.05
N ASP A 248 27.54 14.72 5.47
CA ASP A 248 28.91 15.18 5.79
C ASP A 248 29.11 16.67 5.51
N LEU A 249 28.44 17.19 4.48
CA LEU A 249 28.45 18.61 4.12
C LEU A 249 27.40 19.44 4.86
N GLU A 250 26.62 18.81 5.76
CA GLU A 250 25.51 19.44 6.48
C GLU A 250 24.47 20.09 5.55
N LEU A 251 24.36 19.62 4.31
CA LEU A 251 23.32 20.05 3.36
C LEU A 251 21.95 19.51 3.77
N LEU A 252 21.94 18.37 4.47
CA LEU A 252 20.79 17.83 5.14
C LEU A 252 21.11 17.64 6.63
N PRO A 253 20.21 18.06 7.53
CA PRO A 253 20.42 17.87 8.97
C PRO A 253 20.23 16.42 9.43
N PHE A 254 19.56 15.58 8.63
CA PHE A 254 19.26 14.17 8.91
C PHE A 254 18.84 13.45 7.63
N ASN A 255 18.78 12.11 7.67
CA ASN A 255 18.21 11.32 6.57
C ASN A 255 16.67 11.54 6.51
N PRO A 256 16.14 12.13 5.43
CA PRO A 256 14.71 12.45 5.33
C PRO A 256 13.79 11.23 5.23
N PHE A 257 14.34 10.01 5.06
CA PHE A 257 13.58 8.75 5.09
C PHE A 257 13.53 8.09 6.48
N GLU A 258 14.31 8.60 7.44
CA GLU A 258 14.32 8.12 8.84
C GLU A 258 13.51 9.05 9.74
N SER A 259 13.73 10.35 9.62
CA SER A 259 12.97 11.40 10.30
C SER A 259 12.31 12.32 9.27
N LEU A 260 11.07 12.71 9.53
CA LEU A 260 10.27 13.51 8.61
C LEU A 260 10.88 14.90 8.41
N ASP A 261 11.02 15.31 7.14
CA ASP A 261 11.27 16.69 6.77
C ASP A 261 10.01 17.56 7.04
N GLU A 262 9.99 18.25 8.18
CA GLU A 262 8.89 19.12 8.57
C GLU A 262 8.74 20.39 7.70
N ALA A 263 9.83 20.80 7.03
CA ALA A 263 9.90 22.05 6.27
C ALA A 263 9.41 21.89 4.82
N GLY A 264 9.63 20.74 4.20
CA GLY A 264 9.08 20.40 2.89
C GLY A 264 7.89 19.46 2.99
N VAL A 265 8.15 18.18 3.30
CA VAL A 265 7.11 17.12 3.38
C VAL A 265 6.03 17.48 4.42
N GLY A 266 6.43 18.07 5.55
CA GLY A 266 5.52 18.53 6.60
C GLY A 266 4.56 19.63 6.15
N ILE A 267 4.91 20.46 5.15
CA ILE A 267 3.95 21.41 4.56
C ILE A 267 2.83 20.65 3.86
N LEU A 268 3.16 19.62 3.09
CA LEU A 268 2.16 18.80 2.39
C LEU A 268 1.22 18.12 3.39
N LEU A 269 1.74 17.59 4.50
CA LEU A 269 0.91 17.03 5.57
C LEU A 269 0.01 18.09 6.20
N ARG A 270 0.55 19.27 6.58
CA ARG A 270 -0.23 20.39 7.12
C ARG A 270 -1.36 20.80 6.19
N THR A 271 -1.08 20.94 4.90
CA THR A 271 -2.07 21.27 3.88
C THR A 271 -3.16 20.20 3.81
N ALA A 272 -2.78 18.92 3.70
CA ALA A 272 -3.73 17.82 3.59
C ALA A 272 -4.62 17.70 4.84
N VAL A 273 -4.04 17.82 6.03
CA VAL A 273 -4.77 17.81 7.31
C VAL A 273 -5.76 18.95 7.37
N GLY A 274 -5.32 20.19 7.07
CA GLY A 274 -6.18 21.37 7.10
C GLY A 274 -7.34 21.28 6.11
N LEU A 275 -7.08 20.82 4.89
CA LEU A 275 -8.11 20.60 3.87
C LEU A 275 -9.11 19.50 4.28
N ALA A 276 -8.63 18.36 4.79
CA ALA A 276 -9.49 17.25 5.22
C ALA A 276 -10.37 17.62 6.42
N ARG A 277 -9.77 18.23 7.46
CA ARG A 277 -10.48 18.66 8.67
C ARG A 277 -11.38 19.87 8.41
N GLY A 278 -11.09 20.67 7.39
CA GLY A 278 -11.99 21.72 6.89
C GLY A 278 -13.28 21.19 6.27
N LEU A 279 -13.26 19.98 5.70
CA LEU A 279 -14.49 19.30 5.24
C LEU A 279 -15.26 18.68 6.41
N ARG A 280 -14.54 17.98 7.30
CA ARG A 280 -15.12 17.23 8.41
C ARG A 280 -14.13 17.23 9.58
N SER A 281 -14.51 17.83 10.70
CA SER A 281 -13.62 18.02 11.85
C SER A 281 -13.17 16.70 12.50
N ASP A 282 -13.94 15.63 12.37
CA ASP A 282 -13.63 14.28 12.85
C ASP A 282 -13.09 13.34 11.74
N PHE A 283 -12.67 13.87 10.59
CA PHE A 283 -12.10 13.07 9.49
C PHE A 283 -10.86 12.27 9.94
N LYS A 284 -10.91 10.94 9.87
CA LYS A 284 -9.82 10.07 10.33
C LYS A 284 -8.53 10.26 9.51
N LEU A 285 -7.44 10.62 10.16
CA LEU A 285 -6.11 10.85 9.61
C LEU A 285 -5.09 10.04 10.39
N GLY A 286 -4.24 9.28 9.70
CA GLY A 286 -3.07 8.69 10.32
C GLY A 286 -1.88 8.65 9.38
N VAL A 287 -0.80 8.03 9.85
CA VAL A 287 0.44 7.89 9.08
C VAL A 287 0.95 6.47 9.20
N CYS A 288 1.51 5.95 8.11
CA CYS A 288 2.17 4.66 8.09
C CYS A 288 3.56 4.78 7.45
N GLY A 289 4.44 3.84 7.80
CA GLY A 289 5.81 3.78 7.27
C GLY A 289 6.86 4.01 8.34
N GLU A 290 8.07 4.36 7.90
CA GLU A 290 9.24 4.43 8.79
C GLU A 290 9.12 5.59 9.79
N HIS A 291 8.63 6.74 9.33
CA HIS A 291 8.43 7.90 10.19
C HIS A 291 7.43 7.67 11.33
N GLY A 292 6.49 6.72 11.16
CA GLY A 292 5.50 6.40 12.19
C GLY A 292 6.08 5.79 13.48
N GLY A 293 7.36 5.40 13.48
CA GLY A 293 8.08 4.95 14.67
C GLY A 293 9.21 5.87 15.10
N ASP A 294 9.40 7.02 14.44
CA ASP A 294 10.48 7.96 14.71
C ASP A 294 10.00 8.99 15.77
N PRO A 295 10.70 9.12 16.92
CA PRO A 295 10.29 10.04 17.98
C PRO A 295 9.98 11.45 17.47
N ARG A 296 10.91 12.08 16.74
CA ARG A 296 10.73 13.46 16.28
C ARG A 296 9.52 13.60 15.37
N SER A 297 9.37 12.69 14.42
CA SER A 297 8.22 12.65 13.52
C SER A 297 6.90 12.47 14.27
N ILE A 298 6.85 11.63 15.31
CA ILE A 298 5.66 11.41 16.13
C ILE A 298 5.21 12.70 16.83
N HIS A 299 6.13 13.47 17.40
CA HIS A 299 5.82 14.76 18.01
C HIS A 299 5.21 15.72 16.97
N PHE A 300 5.77 15.74 15.76
CA PHE A 300 5.23 16.52 14.66
C PHE A 300 3.81 16.06 14.28
N PHE A 301 3.58 14.76 14.09
CA PHE A 301 2.25 14.22 13.77
C PHE A 301 1.21 14.52 14.85
N ASN A 302 1.60 14.47 16.13
CA ASN A 302 0.75 14.87 17.24
C ASN A 302 0.39 16.37 17.16
N SER A 303 1.36 17.24 16.85
CA SER A 303 1.12 18.68 16.68
C SER A 303 0.14 19.01 15.54
N LEU A 304 0.01 18.11 14.55
CA LEU A 304 -0.97 18.22 13.47
C LEU A 304 -2.34 17.65 13.82
N GLY A 305 -2.49 16.96 14.95
CA GLY A 305 -3.74 16.29 15.33
C GLY A 305 -4.07 15.07 14.46
N LEU A 306 -3.06 14.29 14.05
CA LEU A 306 -3.30 12.96 13.48
C LEU A 306 -3.87 12.03 14.56
N ASP A 307 -4.82 11.17 14.18
CA ASP A 307 -5.50 10.26 15.11
C ASP A 307 -4.64 9.04 15.46
N TYR A 308 -3.70 8.64 14.59
CA TYR A 308 -2.82 7.51 14.87
C TYR A 308 -1.50 7.57 14.09
N VAL A 309 -0.49 6.87 14.64
CA VAL A 309 0.75 6.51 13.95
C VAL A 309 0.82 4.99 13.82
N SER A 310 1.33 4.50 12.68
CA SER A 310 1.49 3.07 12.41
C SER A 310 2.92 2.74 12.00
N CYS A 311 3.54 1.82 12.72
CA CYS A 311 4.93 1.43 12.54
C CYS A 311 5.11 -0.09 12.60
N SER A 312 6.34 -0.55 12.32
CA SER A 312 6.69 -1.97 12.42
C SER A 312 6.50 -2.49 13.86
N PRO A 313 6.21 -3.79 14.05
CA PRO A 313 5.85 -4.34 15.36
C PRO A 313 6.80 -3.97 16.51
N PHE A 314 8.12 -4.02 16.28
CA PHE A 314 9.12 -3.77 17.30
C PHE A 314 9.28 -2.29 17.66
N ARG A 315 8.78 -1.37 16.82
CA ARG A 315 8.78 0.08 17.10
C ARG A 315 7.53 0.54 17.85
N VAL A 316 6.52 -0.32 18.00
CA VAL A 316 5.29 0.00 18.74
C VAL A 316 5.55 0.51 20.16
N PRO A 317 6.43 -0.08 20.99
CA PRO A 317 6.71 0.45 22.32
C PRO A 317 7.29 1.87 22.30
N ILE A 318 8.19 2.15 21.35
CA ILE A 318 8.77 3.49 21.17
C ILE A 318 7.68 4.46 20.74
N ALA A 319 6.86 4.08 19.76
CA ALA A 319 5.79 4.95 19.27
C ALA A 319 4.80 5.30 20.38
N ARG A 320 4.41 4.33 21.22
CA ARG A 320 3.52 4.57 22.37
C ARG A 320 4.14 5.54 23.39
N LEU A 321 5.42 5.34 23.72
CA LEU A 321 6.13 6.22 24.65
C LEU A 321 6.16 7.65 24.12
N GLU A 322 6.54 7.83 22.86
CA GLU A 322 6.71 9.16 22.27
C GLU A 322 5.37 9.84 21.97
N SER A 323 4.32 9.11 21.60
CA SER A 323 2.96 9.67 21.53
C SER A 323 2.50 10.17 22.90
N GLY A 324 2.76 9.42 23.97
CA GLY A 324 2.45 9.85 25.33
C GLY A 324 3.24 11.10 25.76
N ARG A 325 4.53 11.17 25.41
CA ARG A 325 5.36 12.35 25.68
C ARG A 325 4.88 13.58 24.90
N ALA A 326 4.55 13.40 23.61
CA ALA A 326 4.04 14.47 22.76
C ALA A 326 2.73 15.06 23.32
N ALA A 327 1.83 14.20 23.81
CA ALA A 327 0.56 14.65 24.40
C ALA A 327 0.71 15.43 25.72
N VAL A 328 1.77 15.17 26.50
CA VAL A 328 2.01 15.86 27.79
C VAL A 328 2.78 17.18 27.60
N ILE A 329 3.57 17.29 26.53
CA ILE A 329 4.40 18.48 26.24
C ILE A 329 3.64 19.54 25.43
N ALA A 330 2.63 19.13 24.65
CA ALA A 330 1.79 20.00 23.82
C ALA A 330 0.92 20.97 24.63
#